data_AF-A0A2W6RA06-F1
#
_entry.id   AF-A0A2W6RA06-F1
#
_cell.length_a   1.000
_cell.length_b   1.000
_cell.length_c   1.000
_cell.angle_alpha   90.00
_cell.angle_beta   90.00
_cell.angle_gamma   90.00
#
_symmetry.space_group_name_H-M   'P 1'
#
loop_
_entity.id
_entity.type
_entity.pdbx_description
1 polymer ?
#
loop_
_entity_poly.entity_id
_entity_poly.type
_entity_poly.pdbx_seq_one_letter_code
_entity_poly.pdbx_strand_id
1 'polypeptide(L)'
;MKKTIALLTLAAALAAPMAAQAHRAWLAPTATTLSGADAWVGFDAGMSNQVFNPDHAAMRLNGLTITAPDGSAVQPEHAMQGQYRSTFDVHLTQNGTYKIANVMGGVVAGYKLNGEQKRWRGTAAEYPAALPQGATDVQATRTASRIETFVTLNNPTDTVFKTTGEGLELVPVTHPNDLVAGEAATFKLLNNGQPASGLDVTVARGGIRYRDNPEESTVTTGADGAFTVTWPEAGMYWLNASVRTEGQGAALGSNTSYVAVVEVLP
;
A
#
# COMPACT_ATOMS: atom_id res chain seq x y z
N MET A 1 -13.85 -1.21 59.95
CA MET A 1 -13.95 -2.46 59.16
C MET A 1 -14.64 -2.16 57.84
N LYS A 2 -13.98 -2.47 56.71
CA LYS A 2 -14.55 -2.71 55.36
C LYS A 2 -15.14 -1.51 54.60
N LYS A 3 -14.93 -1.33 53.31
CA LYS A 3 -13.93 -1.74 52.31
C LYS A 3 -14.35 -0.96 51.05
N THR A 4 -13.40 -0.30 50.41
CA THR A 4 -13.23 -0.24 48.95
C THR A 4 -14.49 -0.28 48.07
N ILE A 5 -14.84 0.84 47.43
CA ILE A 5 -15.43 0.81 46.08
C ILE A 5 -14.42 1.51 45.17
N ALA A 6 -13.56 0.68 44.59
CA ALA A 6 -12.62 1.03 43.55
C ALA A 6 -13.27 0.82 42.18
N LEU A 7 -12.90 1.71 41.25
CA LEU A 7 -12.75 1.52 39.81
C LEU A 7 -13.63 0.47 39.13
N LEU A 8 -14.56 0.94 38.28
CA LEU A 8 -15.12 0.14 37.18
C LEU A 8 -15.72 1.06 36.09
N THR A 9 -14.89 1.86 35.41
CA THR A 9 -15.33 2.61 34.21
C THR A 9 -14.25 2.75 33.13
N LEU A 10 -13.27 1.84 33.03
CA LEU A 10 -12.28 1.86 31.94
C LEU A 10 -12.14 0.51 31.24
N ALA A 11 -13.16 0.11 30.48
CA ALA A 11 -13.06 -1.06 29.59
C ALA A 11 -13.98 -1.01 28.35
N ALA A 12 -14.37 0.18 27.87
CA ALA A 12 -15.25 0.30 26.70
C ALA A 12 -14.59 0.92 25.45
N ALA A 13 -13.27 1.15 25.46
CA ALA A 13 -12.57 1.76 24.30
C ALA A 13 -11.81 0.75 23.40
N LEU A 14 -11.86 -0.55 23.71
CA LEU A 14 -11.04 -1.58 23.04
C LEU A 14 -11.71 -2.29 21.85
N ALA A 15 -12.83 -1.77 21.35
CA ALA A 15 -13.53 -2.34 20.18
C ALA A 15 -14.05 -1.27 19.23
N ALA A 16 -13.35 -0.15 19.09
CA ALA A 16 -13.61 0.71 17.94
C ALA A 16 -13.14 -0.07 16.68
N PRO A 17 -14.03 -0.39 15.73
CA PRO A 17 -13.61 -0.99 14.47
C PRO A 17 -12.52 -0.11 13.87
N MET A 18 -11.43 -0.73 13.38
CA MET A 18 -10.43 -0.02 12.61
C MET A 18 -11.16 0.84 11.59
N ALA A 19 -11.03 2.16 11.72
CA ALA A 19 -11.74 3.10 10.88
C ALA A 19 -11.51 2.69 9.42
N ALA A 20 -12.58 2.32 8.73
CA ALA A 20 -12.56 2.06 7.30
C ALA A 20 -11.78 3.21 6.65
N GLN A 21 -10.70 2.87 5.94
CA GLN A 21 -9.85 3.83 5.27
C GLN A 21 -10.75 4.60 4.29
N ALA A 22 -11.14 5.83 4.64
CA ALA A 22 -12.20 6.55 3.95
C ALA A 22 -11.85 6.85 2.48
N HIS A 23 -10.55 6.84 2.15
CA HIS A 23 -10.07 7.17 0.80
C HIS A 23 -9.09 6.10 0.30
N ARG A 24 -9.61 5.20 -0.53
CA ARG A 24 -8.86 4.12 -1.15
C ARG A 24 -7.95 4.68 -2.24
N ALA A 25 -6.65 4.68 -1.97
CA ALA A 25 -5.62 4.96 -2.96
C ALA A 25 -5.49 3.79 -3.93
N TRP A 26 -5.35 4.04 -5.22
CA TRP A 26 -5.20 3.01 -6.25
C TRP A 26 -4.36 3.52 -7.42
N LEU A 27 -3.71 2.57 -8.10
CA LEU A 27 -2.92 2.77 -9.31
C LEU A 27 -3.28 1.63 -10.26
N ALA A 28 -4.07 1.91 -11.29
CA ALA A 28 -4.67 0.91 -12.15
C ALA A 28 -4.12 1.01 -13.58
N PRO A 29 -3.63 -0.08 -14.18
CA PRO A 29 -3.22 -0.12 -15.58
C PRO A 29 -4.44 -0.32 -16.49
N THR A 30 -4.28 0.03 -17.77
CA THR A 30 -5.28 -0.28 -18.82
C THR A 30 -5.22 -1.74 -19.28
N ALA A 31 -4.12 -2.44 -19.02
CA ALA A 31 -3.91 -3.86 -19.28
C ALA A 31 -2.80 -4.41 -18.37
N THR A 32 -2.89 -5.67 -17.95
CA THR A 32 -1.85 -6.30 -17.12
C THR A 32 -1.01 -7.35 -17.84
N THR A 33 -1.51 -7.95 -18.93
CA THR A 33 -0.80 -8.93 -19.75
C THR A 33 -0.85 -8.55 -21.21
N LEU A 34 0.31 -8.39 -21.85
CA LEU A 34 0.44 -7.99 -23.25
C LEU A 34 1.41 -8.92 -23.97
N SER A 35 1.34 -8.95 -25.30
CA SER A 35 2.25 -9.73 -26.14
C SER A 35 2.73 -8.90 -27.32
N GLY A 36 4.01 -8.98 -27.67
CA GLY A 36 4.58 -8.21 -28.78
C GLY A 36 6.08 -7.95 -28.62
N ALA A 37 6.64 -7.23 -29.59
CA ALA A 37 8.02 -6.74 -29.49
C ALA A 37 8.12 -5.58 -28.48
N ASP A 38 7.13 -4.70 -28.49
CA ASP A 38 6.89 -3.66 -27.52
C ASP A 38 5.38 -3.49 -27.29
N ALA A 39 5.01 -2.72 -26.26
CA ALA A 39 3.62 -2.33 -26.01
C ALA A 39 3.54 -1.05 -25.19
N TRP A 40 2.43 -0.32 -25.33
CA TRP A 40 2.11 0.82 -24.48
C TRP A 40 1.03 0.45 -23.47
N VAL A 41 1.20 0.88 -22.22
CA VAL A 41 0.20 0.72 -21.17
C VAL A 41 -0.04 2.06 -20.51
N GLY A 42 -1.31 2.45 -20.45
CA GLY A 42 -1.75 3.63 -19.72
C GLY A 42 -2.04 3.28 -18.27
N PHE A 43 -1.89 4.27 -17.39
CA PHE A 43 -2.15 4.13 -15.96
C PHE A 43 -3.00 5.27 -15.47
N ASP A 44 -4.00 4.93 -14.65
CA ASP A 44 -4.79 5.88 -13.88
C ASP A 44 -4.45 5.74 -12.39
N ALA A 45 -4.34 6.86 -11.70
CA ALA A 45 -4.03 6.89 -10.27
C ALA A 45 -4.90 7.88 -9.51
N GLY A 46 -5.44 7.46 -8.37
CA GLY A 46 -6.36 8.29 -7.59
C GLY A 46 -6.52 7.83 -6.15
N MET A 47 -7.22 8.66 -5.39
CA MET A 47 -7.80 8.36 -4.10
C MET A 47 -9.31 8.50 -4.24
N SER A 48 -10.07 7.55 -3.69
CA SER A 48 -11.50 7.39 -3.99
C SER A 48 -12.30 6.84 -2.83
N ASN A 49 -13.60 7.12 -2.78
CA ASN A 49 -14.50 6.43 -1.85
C ASN A 49 -14.78 4.99 -2.32
N GLN A 50 -14.87 4.79 -3.63
CA GLN A 50 -15.03 3.49 -4.28
C GLN A 50 -13.83 3.19 -5.17
N VAL A 51 -13.24 1.98 -5.04
CA VAL A 51 -12.04 1.60 -5.81
C VAL A 51 -12.24 1.83 -7.31
N PHE A 52 -11.24 2.43 -7.94
CA PHE A 52 -11.21 2.76 -9.38
C PHE A 52 -12.25 3.80 -9.85
N ASN A 53 -12.95 4.49 -8.95
CA ASN A 53 -13.81 5.63 -9.30
C ASN A 53 -13.12 6.95 -8.88
N PRO A 54 -12.68 7.81 -9.81
CA PRO A 54 -11.98 9.05 -9.47
C PRO A 54 -12.96 10.12 -8.95
N ASP A 55 -13.27 10.07 -7.64
CA ASP A 55 -14.30 10.91 -7.00
C ASP A 55 -13.83 11.71 -5.78
N HIS A 56 -12.58 11.58 -5.36
CA HIS A 56 -12.06 12.28 -4.17
C HIS A 56 -10.83 13.15 -4.46
N ALA A 57 -9.70 12.56 -4.88
CA ALA A 57 -8.49 13.33 -5.16
C ALA A 57 -7.54 12.61 -6.13
N ALA A 58 -6.85 13.38 -6.98
CA ALA A 58 -5.77 12.86 -7.79
C ALA A 58 -4.58 12.41 -6.92
N MET A 59 -4.01 11.23 -7.24
CA MET A 59 -2.80 10.76 -6.59
C MET A 59 -1.60 11.60 -7.05
N ARG A 60 -0.83 12.14 -6.11
CA ARG A 60 0.45 12.79 -6.43
C ARG A 60 1.48 11.72 -6.81
N LEU A 61 2.16 11.91 -7.94
CA LEU A 61 3.11 10.94 -8.50
C LEU A 61 4.57 11.25 -8.14
N ASN A 62 4.83 12.06 -7.11
CA ASN A 62 6.20 12.39 -6.67
C ASN A 62 7.00 11.16 -6.20
N GLY A 63 6.33 10.08 -5.82
CA GLY A 63 6.92 8.81 -5.42
C GLY A 63 6.85 7.72 -6.50
N LEU A 64 6.49 8.08 -7.74
CA LEU A 64 6.35 7.12 -8.83
C LEU A 64 7.71 6.52 -9.18
N THR A 65 7.77 5.20 -9.18
CA THR A 65 8.91 4.39 -9.60
C THR A 65 8.41 3.30 -10.54
N ILE A 66 9.05 3.14 -11.69
CA ILE A 66 8.76 2.06 -12.63
C ILE A 66 10.04 1.24 -12.78
N THR A 67 9.94 -0.06 -12.55
CA THR A 67 11.06 -1.01 -12.62
C THR A 67 10.80 -2.00 -13.75
N ALA A 68 11.76 -2.11 -14.67
CA ALA A 68 11.77 -3.05 -15.77
C ALA A 68 12.13 -4.48 -15.32
N PRO A 69 11.92 -5.51 -16.16
CA PRO A 69 12.24 -6.90 -15.85
C PRO A 69 13.69 -7.17 -15.47
N ASP A 70 14.63 -6.38 -16.00
CA ASP A 70 16.06 -6.44 -15.68
C ASP A 70 16.42 -5.68 -14.38
N GLY A 71 15.46 -5.01 -13.75
CA GLY A 71 15.64 -4.17 -12.56
C GLY A 71 15.99 -2.71 -12.84
N SER A 72 16.15 -2.31 -14.11
CA SER A 72 16.42 -0.92 -14.48
C SER A 72 15.19 -0.02 -14.28
N ALA A 73 15.43 1.28 -14.12
CA ALA A 73 14.37 2.26 -13.97
C ALA A 73 13.83 2.71 -15.34
N VAL A 74 12.50 2.84 -15.43
CA VAL A 74 11.81 3.38 -16.61
C VAL A 74 11.15 4.71 -16.23
N GLN A 75 11.14 5.67 -17.17
CA GLN A 75 10.46 6.94 -16.97
C GLN A 75 9.01 6.85 -17.45
N PRO A 76 8.05 7.45 -16.74
CA PRO A 76 6.70 7.61 -17.26
C PRO A 76 6.70 8.60 -18.43
N GLU A 77 5.79 8.38 -19.38
CA GLU A 77 5.52 9.32 -20.46
C GLU A 77 4.10 9.90 -20.32
N HIS A 78 3.85 11.03 -20.98
CA HIS A 78 2.55 11.71 -20.99
C HIS A 78 1.90 11.90 -19.59
N ALA A 79 2.72 12.16 -18.57
CA ALA A 79 2.22 12.31 -17.21
C ALA A 79 1.38 13.59 -17.05
N MET A 80 0.18 13.45 -16.47
CA MET A 80 -0.76 14.54 -16.23
C MET A 80 -1.41 14.38 -14.84
N GLN A 81 -1.65 15.50 -14.17
CA GLN A 81 -2.42 15.53 -12.92
C GLN A 81 -3.66 16.41 -13.11
N GLY A 82 -4.84 15.78 -13.04
CA GLY A 82 -6.12 16.47 -12.97
C GLY A 82 -6.58 16.68 -11.52
N GLN A 83 -7.87 17.00 -11.34
CA GLN A 83 -8.48 17.21 -10.03
C GLN A 83 -8.62 15.89 -9.24
N TYR A 84 -9.14 14.85 -9.87
CA TYR A 84 -9.50 13.57 -9.23
C TYR A 84 -8.68 12.37 -9.71
N ARG A 85 -7.87 12.56 -10.76
CA ARG A 85 -7.11 11.51 -11.42
C ARG A 85 -5.78 12.04 -11.91
N SER A 86 -4.72 11.26 -11.72
CA SER A 86 -3.47 11.42 -12.43
C SER A 86 -3.32 10.30 -13.45
N THR A 87 -2.70 10.59 -14.59
CA THR A 87 -2.49 9.64 -15.69
C THR A 87 -1.06 9.69 -16.17
N PHE A 88 -0.58 8.58 -16.74
CA PHE A 88 0.69 8.49 -17.45
C PHE A 88 0.72 7.22 -18.28
N ASP A 89 1.67 7.13 -19.21
CA ASP A 89 1.92 5.95 -20.02
C ASP A 89 3.29 5.34 -19.71
N VAL A 90 3.44 4.05 -19.97
CA VAL A 90 4.73 3.36 -19.94
C VAL A 90 4.91 2.57 -21.23
N HIS A 91 6.05 2.77 -21.88
CA HIS A 91 6.47 1.98 -23.03
C HIS A 91 7.23 0.73 -22.56
N LEU A 92 6.64 -0.43 -22.77
CA LEU A 92 7.22 -1.73 -22.42
C LEU A 92 8.01 -2.25 -23.61
N THR A 93 9.31 -2.42 -23.44
CA THR A 93 10.26 -2.83 -24.51
C THR A 93 11.07 -4.07 -24.16
N GLN A 94 10.90 -4.60 -22.95
CA GLN A 94 11.58 -5.79 -22.46
C GLN A 94 10.56 -6.89 -22.16
N ASN A 95 10.86 -8.13 -22.54
CA ASN A 95 10.08 -9.29 -22.12
C ASN A 95 10.20 -9.46 -20.60
N GLY A 96 9.08 -9.53 -19.90
CA GLY A 96 9.03 -9.72 -18.46
C GLY A 96 7.97 -8.89 -17.76
N THR A 97 8.02 -8.96 -16.44
CA THR A 97 7.14 -8.24 -15.53
C THR A 97 7.77 -6.91 -15.11
N TYR A 98 7.01 -5.84 -15.31
CA TYR A 98 7.28 -4.51 -14.82
C TYR A 98 6.56 -4.30 -13.49
N LYS A 99 7.22 -3.63 -12.55
CA LYS A 99 6.59 -3.13 -11.31
C LYS A 99 6.39 -1.63 -11.44
N ILE A 100 5.15 -1.19 -11.28
CA ILE A 100 4.80 0.23 -11.23
C ILE A 100 4.36 0.51 -9.81
N ALA A 101 5.06 1.40 -9.11
CA ALA A 101 4.80 1.72 -7.72
C ALA A 101 4.75 3.23 -7.49
N ASN A 102 3.88 3.68 -6.58
CA ASN A 102 3.99 5.01 -5.97
C ASN A 102 4.35 4.82 -4.49
N VAL A 103 5.59 5.13 -4.14
CA VAL A 103 6.14 4.95 -2.79
C VAL A 103 6.20 6.29 -2.09
N MET A 104 5.51 6.40 -0.96
CA MET A 104 5.45 7.62 -0.16
C MET A 104 5.87 7.31 1.26
N GLY A 105 6.66 8.19 1.86
CA GLY A 105 7.06 8.00 3.25
C GLY A 105 7.81 9.18 3.83
N GLY A 106 8.20 9.02 5.07
CA GLY A 106 8.92 10.04 5.83
C GLY A 106 8.63 9.91 7.32
N VAL A 107 9.20 10.83 8.09
CA VAL A 107 8.98 10.95 9.52
C VAL A 107 8.41 12.33 9.80
N VAL A 108 7.38 12.36 10.64
CA VAL A 108 6.87 13.60 11.23
C VAL A 108 7.11 13.51 12.73
N ALA A 109 7.69 14.56 13.30
CA ALA A 109 7.97 14.65 14.72
C ALA A 109 7.39 15.93 15.31
N GLY A 110 6.60 15.83 16.36
CA GLY A 110 6.26 16.93 17.26
C GLY A 110 7.17 16.89 18.48
N TYR A 111 7.62 18.05 18.96
CA TYR A 111 8.44 18.15 20.17
C TYR A 111 8.27 19.54 20.79
N LYS A 112 8.63 19.70 22.07
CA LYS A 112 8.76 21.00 22.73
C LYS A 112 10.20 21.46 22.76
N LEU A 113 10.43 22.73 22.47
CA LEU A 113 11.73 23.39 22.63
C LEU A 113 11.51 24.73 23.32
N ASN A 114 12.19 24.94 24.46
CA ASN A 114 12.03 26.16 25.28
C ASN A 114 10.57 26.45 25.65
N GLY A 115 9.77 25.40 25.91
CA GLY A 115 8.35 25.51 26.24
C GLY A 115 7.40 25.66 25.04
N GLU A 116 7.92 25.86 23.82
CA GLU A 116 7.11 26.00 22.61
C GLU A 116 6.97 24.68 21.85
N GLN A 117 5.75 24.39 21.37
CA GLN A 117 5.51 23.26 20.48
C GLN A 117 6.12 23.52 19.09
N LYS A 118 6.94 22.59 18.61
CA LYS A 118 7.56 22.59 17.29
C LYS A 118 7.20 21.30 16.54
N ARG A 119 7.35 21.36 15.21
CA ARG A 119 7.18 20.21 14.32
C ARG A 119 8.34 20.13 13.35
N TRP A 120 8.81 18.92 13.11
CA TRP A 120 9.76 18.58 12.08
C TRP A 120 9.16 17.55 11.11
N ARG A 121 9.60 17.59 9.86
CA ARG A 121 9.26 16.61 8.83
C ARG A 121 10.49 16.38 7.94
N GLY A 122 10.78 15.13 7.65
CA GLY A 122 11.87 14.74 6.75
C GLY A 122 11.88 13.24 6.49
N THR A 123 13.01 12.73 6.02
CA THR A 123 13.21 11.30 5.77
C THR A 123 13.54 10.53 7.05
N ALA A 124 13.41 9.20 7.02
CA ALA A 124 13.84 8.37 8.14
C ALA A 124 15.35 8.46 8.41
N ALA A 125 16.15 8.69 7.36
CA ALA A 125 17.61 8.83 7.46
C ALA A 125 18.04 10.14 8.13
N GLU A 126 17.28 11.23 7.94
CA GLU A 126 17.58 12.54 8.56
C GLU A 126 17.13 12.61 10.03
N TYR A 127 16.12 11.80 10.41
CA TYR A 127 15.51 11.88 11.74
C TYR A 127 16.49 11.75 12.93
N PRO A 128 17.49 10.85 12.93
CA PRO A 128 18.44 10.73 14.04
C PRO A 128 19.17 12.03 14.40
N ALA A 129 19.33 12.95 13.44
CA ALA A 129 19.97 14.26 13.64
C ALA A 129 18.98 15.43 13.68
N ALA A 130 17.68 15.17 13.60
CA ALA A 130 16.67 16.20 13.34
C ALA A 130 16.26 17.02 14.56
N LEU A 131 16.38 16.47 15.76
CA LEU A 131 15.85 17.10 16.97
C LEU A 131 16.91 17.98 17.65
N PRO A 132 16.63 19.29 17.86
CA PRO A 132 17.55 20.19 18.54
C PRO A 132 17.86 19.75 19.98
N GLN A 133 19.04 20.10 20.49
CA GLN A 133 19.36 19.90 21.90
C GLN A 133 18.34 20.61 22.80
N GLY A 134 17.88 19.91 23.85
CA GLY A 134 16.84 20.43 24.75
C GLY A 134 15.40 20.18 24.27
N ALA A 135 15.22 19.48 23.14
CA ALA A 135 13.90 18.99 22.75
C ALA A 135 13.33 18.01 23.79
N THR A 136 12.09 18.23 24.19
CA THR A 136 11.33 17.40 25.15
C THR A 136 9.97 17.03 24.56
N ASP A 137 9.21 16.14 25.21
CA ASP A 137 7.88 15.69 24.76
C ASP A 137 7.85 15.25 23.28
N VAL A 138 8.90 14.52 22.87
CA VAL A 138 9.06 14.09 21.47
C VAL A 138 8.02 13.01 21.16
N GLN A 139 7.23 13.25 20.13
CA GLN A 139 6.35 12.27 19.52
C GLN A 139 6.64 12.24 18.03
N ALA A 140 7.11 11.10 17.55
CA ALA A 140 7.47 10.96 16.16
C ALA A 140 6.86 9.69 15.56
N THR A 141 6.45 9.80 14.30
CA THR A 141 5.81 8.72 13.56
C THR A 141 6.43 8.63 12.18
N ARG A 142 6.91 7.44 11.82
CA ARG A 142 7.30 7.10 10.46
C ARG A 142 6.06 6.68 9.69
N THR A 143 5.86 7.28 8.52
CA THR A 143 4.89 6.81 7.54
C THR A 143 5.59 6.08 6.42
N ALA A 144 5.06 4.95 5.98
CA ALA A 144 5.53 4.22 4.80
C ALA A 144 4.33 3.65 4.04
N SER A 145 4.06 4.16 2.85
CA SER A 145 2.95 3.75 2.01
C SER A 145 3.48 3.31 0.64
N ARG A 146 2.98 2.18 0.17
CA ARG A 146 3.32 1.61 -1.13
C ARG A 146 2.02 1.28 -1.86
N ILE A 147 1.85 1.80 -3.06
CA ILE A 147 0.75 1.46 -3.97
C ILE A 147 1.37 0.89 -5.22
N GLU A 148 1.04 -0.36 -5.55
CA GLU A 148 1.67 -1.11 -6.63
C GLU A 148 0.67 -1.69 -7.62
N THR A 149 1.13 -1.86 -8.86
CA THR A 149 0.52 -2.73 -9.86
C THR A 149 1.64 -3.37 -10.69
N PHE A 150 1.30 -4.47 -11.36
CA PHE A 150 2.24 -5.28 -12.12
C PHE A 150 1.72 -5.47 -13.53
N VAL A 151 2.61 -5.37 -14.51
CA VAL A 151 2.28 -5.54 -15.92
C VAL A 151 3.33 -6.42 -16.57
N THR A 152 2.90 -7.44 -17.30
CA THR A 152 3.78 -8.39 -17.98
C THR A 152 3.69 -8.21 -19.49
N LEU A 153 4.84 -8.02 -20.13
CA LEU A 153 5.00 -8.13 -21.58
C LEU A 153 5.57 -9.51 -21.91
N ASN A 154 4.82 -10.30 -22.67
CA ASN A 154 5.10 -11.68 -23.04
C ASN A 154 5.11 -12.63 -21.81
N ASN A 155 6.28 -12.97 -21.26
CA ASN A 155 6.38 -13.99 -20.20
C ASN A 155 6.65 -13.35 -18.83
N PRO A 156 6.08 -13.85 -17.72
CA PRO A 156 6.30 -13.30 -16.39
C PRO A 156 7.74 -13.53 -15.89
N THR A 157 8.24 -12.62 -15.04
CA THR A 157 9.56 -12.69 -14.43
C THR A 157 9.55 -12.18 -12.99
N ASP A 158 10.34 -12.77 -12.11
CA ASP A 158 10.25 -12.45 -10.67
C ASP A 158 11.22 -11.37 -10.17
N THR A 159 12.14 -10.88 -11.01
CA THR A 159 13.22 -9.96 -10.62
C THR A 159 12.71 -8.74 -9.84
N VAL A 160 11.58 -8.19 -10.26
CA VAL A 160 10.99 -6.97 -9.68
C VAL A 160 10.42 -7.18 -8.27
N PHE A 161 10.26 -8.42 -7.80
CA PHE A 161 9.73 -8.73 -6.46
C PHE A 161 10.79 -8.71 -5.35
N LYS A 162 12.05 -8.39 -5.68
CA LYS A 162 13.07 -8.15 -4.65
C LYS A 162 12.60 -7.03 -3.71
N THR A 163 12.58 -7.34 -2.41
CA THR A 163 12.09 -6.43 -1.36
C THR A 163 13.15 -5.43 -0.94
N THR A 164 12.73 -4.24 -0.52
CA THR A 164 13.60 -3.19 0.04
C THR A 164 13.83 -3.35 1.54
N GLY A 165 13.01 -4.15 2.22
CA GLY A 165 13.01 -4.28 3.67
C GLY A 165 12.38 -3.08 4.38
N GLU A 166 11.54 -2.30 3.68
CA GLU A 166 10.95 -1.07 4.22
C GLU A 166 9.43 -1.07 4.16
N GLY A 167 8.79 -0.95 5.33
CA GLY A 167 7.34 -0.94 5.44
C GLY A 167 6.73 -2.26 4.99
N LEU A 168 5.49 -2.19 4.50
CA LEU A 168 4.77 -3.35 3.99
C LEU A 168 5.15 -3.62 2.54
N GLU A 169 5.48 -4.87 2.23
CA GLU A 169 5.87 -5.32 0.90
C GLU A 169 5.23 -6.68 0.59
N LEU A 170 4.71 -6.83 -0.62
CA LEU A 170 4.14 -8.09 -1.11
C LEU A 170 5.21 -8.90 -1.86
N VAL A 171 5.33 -10.17 -1.50
CA VAL A 171 6.12 -11.17 -2.20
C VAL A 171 5.16 -12.21 -2.76
N PRO A 172 5.00 -12.32 -4.09
CA PRO A 172 4.10 -13.29 -4.68
C PRO A 172 4.62 -14.72 -4.49
N VAL A 173 3.72 -15.64 -4.17
CA VAL A 173 3.92 -17.08 -4.38
C VAL A 173 3.27 -17.48 -5.71
N THR A 174 2.08 -16.93 -5.97
CA THR A 174 1.43 -16.89 -7.29
C THR A 174 1.74 -15.54 -7.94
N HIS A 175 2.17 -15.57 -9.19
CA HIS A 175 2.51 -14.35 -9.93
C HIS A 175 1.27 -13.44 -10.10
N PRO A 176 1.38 -12.12 -9.87
CA PRO A 176 0.21 -11.21 -9.85
C PRO A 176 -0.45 -10.96 -11.21
N ASN A 177 0.15 -11.43 -12.32
CA ASN A 177 -0.47 -11.42 -13.65
C ASN A 177 -0.93 -12.81 -14.12
N ASP A 178 -0.93 -13.80 -13.22
CA ASP A 178 -1.33 -15.19 -13.50
C ASP A 178 -2.56 -15.58 -12.66
N LEU A 179 -3.44 -14.61 -12.37
CA LEU A 179 -4.62 -14.81 -11.53
C LEU A 179 -5.82 -15.19 -12.39
N VAL A 180 -6.52 -16.26 -12.00
CA VAL A 180 -7.67 -16.81 -12.73
C VAL A 180 -8.88 -16.93 -11.81
N ALA A 181 -10.06 -16.65 -12.34
CA ALA A 181 -11.32 -16.79 -11.63
C ALA A 181 -11.56 -18.25 -11.21
N GLY A 182 -12.06 -18.44 -9.99
CA GLY A 182 -12.23 -19.75 -9.36
C GLY A 182 -10.95 -20.34 -8.76
N GLU A 183 -9.76 -19.81 -9.09
CA GLU A 183 -8.49 -20.34 -8.59
C GLU A 183 -8.00 -19.59 -7.34
N ALA A 184 -7.22 -20.31 -6.53
CA ALA A 184 -6.56 -19.75 -5.36
C ALA A 184 -5.18 -19.19 -5.73
N ALA A 185 -4.91 -17.95 -5.37
CA ALA A 185 -3.59 -17.34 -5.46
C ALA A 185 -3.02 -17.07 -4.07
N THR A 186 -1.73 -17.33 -3.88
CA THR A 186 -1.06 -17.13 -2.61
C THR A 186 -0.01 -16.02 -2.71
N PHE A 187 0.06 -15.19 -1.69
CA PHE A 187 1.04 -14.13 -1.54
C PHE A 187 1.59 -14.14 -0.13
N LYS A 188 2.71 -13.45 0.08
CA LYS A 188 3.25 -13.16 1.40
C LYS A 188 3.35 -11.67 1.58
N LEU A 189 2.97 -11.18 2.75
CA LEU A 189 3.18 -9.80 3.14
C LEU A 189 4.29 -9.75 4.19
N LEU A 190 5.26 -8.88 3.97
CA LEU A 190 6.34 -8.59 4.91
C LEU A 190 6.14 -7.20 5.48
N ASN A 191 6.60 -6.98 6.72
CA ASN A 191 6.72 -5.69 7.37
C ASN A 191 8.19 -5.48 7.78
N ASN A 192 8.88 -4.53 7.14
CA ASN A 192 10.31 -4.29 7.31
C ASN A 192 11.16 -5.57 7.13
N GLY A 193 10.85 -6.35 6.09
CA GLY A 193 11.55 -7.60 5.76
C GLY A 193 11.22 -8.80 6.66
N GLN A 194 10.37 -8.64 7.68
CA GLN A 194 9.88 -9.74 8.53
C GLN A 194 8.46 -10.14 8.12
N PRO A 195 8.04 -11.40 8.31
CA PRO A 195 6.64 -11.81 8.12
C PRO A 195 5.64 -10.87 8.81
N ALA A 196 4.71 -10.29 8.04
CA ALA A 196 3.63 -9.48 8.60
C ALA A 196 2.49 -10.41 9.05
N SER A 197 2.64 -11.06 10.19
CA SER A 197 1.68 -12.05 10.70
C SER A 197 0.44 -11.44 11.35
N GLY A 198 -0.72 -12.09 11.18
CA GLY A 198 -1.97 -11.69 11.82
C GLY A 198 -2.53 -10.37 11.30
N LEU A 199 -2.15 -9.98 10.09
CA LEU A 199 -2.59 -8.74 9.46
C LEU A 199 -3.77 -9.00 8.54
N ASP A 200 -4.81 -8.17 8.67
CA ASP A 200 -5.94 -8.20 7.77
C ASP A 200 -5.59 -7.60 6.41
N VAL A 201 -5.91 -8.34 5.36
CA VAL A 201 -5.82 -7.93 3.96
C VAL A 201 -7.24 -7.82 3.41
N THR A 202 -7.67 -6.59 3.16
CA THR A 202 -8.94 -6.31 2.48
C THR A 202 -8.77 -6.50 0.98
N VAL A 203 -9.70 -7.20 0.36
CA VAL A 203 -9.75 -7.44 -1.09
C VAL A 203 -11.10 -6.93 -1.59
N ALA A 204 -11.08 -6.00 -2.55
CA ALA A 204 -12.29 -5.41 -3.12
C ALA A 204 -12.24 -5.45 -4.65
N ARG A 205 -13.30 -5.95 -5.28
CA ARG A 205 -13.43 -5.96 -6.75
C ARG A 205 -13.86 -4.60 -7.28
N GLY A 206 -13.25 -4.17 -8.38
CA GLY A 206 -13.66 -2.98 -9.13
C GLY A 206 -15.09 -3.05 -9.66
N GLY A 207 -15.69 -1.90 -9.97
CA GLY A 207 -17.02 -1.84 -10.61
C GLY A 207 -18.21 -1.82 -9.64
N ILE A 208 -17.99 -1.56 -8.34
CA ILE A 208 -19.04 -1.45 -7.32
C ILE A 208 -20.18 -0.47 -7.70
N ARG A 209 -19.91 0.57 -8.51
CA ARG A 209 -20.92 1.51 -9.01
C ARG A 209 -22.11 0.82 -9.72
N TYR A 210 -21.89 -0.37 -10.26
CA TYR A 210 -22.88 -1.14 -11.01
C TYR A 210 -23.30 -2.44 -10.30
N ARG A 211 -23.01 -2.58 -8.99
CA ARG A 211 -23.39 -3.74 -8.17
C ARG A 211 -23.99 -3.28 -6.85
N ASP A 212 -24.96 -4.06 -6.35
CA ASP A 212 -25.56 -3.83 -5.04
C ASP A 212 -24.69 -4.36 -3.89
N ASN A 213 -23.85 -5.36 -4.16
CA ASN A 213 -22.89 -5.92 -3.21
C ASN A 213 -21.48 -5.31 -3.45
N PRO A 214 -20.81 -4.79 -2.41
CA PRO A 214 -19.42 -4.35 -2.51
C PRO A 214 -18.44 -5.42 -3.01
N GLU A 215 -18.76 -6.71 -2.82
CA GLU A 215 -17.86 -7.84 -3.12
C GLU A 215 -16.48 -7.63 -2.47
N GLU A 216 -16.51 -7.21 -1.20
CA GLU A 216 -15.35 -7.03 -0.36
C GLU A 216 -15.19 -8.22 0.57
N SER A 217 -13.96 -8.68 0.72
CA SER A 217 -13.59 -9.74 1.64
C SER A 217 -12.34 -9.36 2.41
N THR A 218 -12.12 -10.01 3.54
CA THR A 218 -10.92 -9.87 4.34
C THR A 218 -10.32 -11.24 4.57
N VAL A 219 -9.01 -11.35 4.32
CA VAL A 219 -8.21 -12.53 4.65
C VAL A 219 -7.10 -12.10 5.60
N THR A 220 -6.79 -12.93 6.59
CA THR A 220 -5.74 -12.62 7.58
C THR A 220 -4.47 -13.38 7.24
N THR A 221 -3.32 -12.71 7.32
CA THR A 221 -2.02 -13.34 7.07
C THR A 221 -1.65 -14.35 8.17
N GLY A 222 -1.03 -15.47 7.77
CA GLY A 222 -0.53 -16.51 8.65
C GLY A 222 0.76 -16.14 9.40
N ALA A 223 1.32 -17.10 10.12
CA ALA A 223 2.55 -16.92 10.91
C ALA A 223 3.77 -16.52 10.06
N ASP A 224 3.84 -16.99 8.82
CA ASP A 224 4.90 -16.67 7.86
C ASP A 224 4.53 -15.47 6.95
N GLY A 225 3.45 -14.75 7.27
CA GLY A 225 2.96 -13.62 6.50
C GLY A 225 2.19 -14.01 5.24
N ALA A 226 2.00 -15.31 4.98
CA ALA A 226 1.26 -15.78 3.81
C ALA A 226 -0.24 -15.56 3.94
N PHE A 227 -0.90 -15.26 2.83
CA PHE A 227 -2.35 -15.25 2.71
C PHE A 227 -2.76 -15.77 1.34
N THR A 228 -3.94 -16.37 1.27
CA THR A 228 -4.50 -16.96 0.04
C THR A 228 -5.84 -16.30 -0.25
N VAL A 229 -6.04 -15.92 -1.51
CA VAL A 229 -7.31 -15.38 -2.01
C VAL A 229 -7.81 -16.33 -3.09
N THR A 230 -9.07 -16.77 -2.99
CA THR A 230 -9.76 -17.44 -4.08
C THR A 230 -10.59 -16.40 -4.81
N TRP A 231 -10.31 -16.18 -6.09
CA TRP A 231 -10.93 -15.09 -6.85
C TRP A 231 -12.30 -15.53 -7.36
N PRO A 232 -13.41 -14.94 -6.91
CA PRO A 232 -14.72 -15.44 -7.30
C PRO A 232 -15.04 -15.18 -8.78
N GLU A 233 -14.54 -14.08 -9.33
CA GLU A 233 -14.92 -13.54 -10.63
C GLU A 233 -13.74 -12.84 -11.31
N ALA A 234 -13.74 -12.78 -12.63
CA ALA A 234 -12.76 -11.99 -13.38
C ALA A 234 -12.91 -10.47 -13.16
N GLY A 235 -11.83 -9.72 -13.33
CA GLY A 235 -11.80 -8.26 -13.29
C GLY A 235 -10.64 -7.70 -12.45
N MET A 236 -10.63 -6.37 -12.31
CA MET A 236 -9.64 -5.67 -11.49
C MET A 236 -9.99 -5.76 -10.01
N TYR A 237 -9.00 -6.09 -9.17
CA TYR A 237 -9.09 -6.15 -7.72
C TYR A 237 -8.11 -5.18 -7.07
N TRP A 238 -8.55 -4.64 -5.94
CA TRP A 238 -7.76 -3.81 -5.04
C TRP A 238 -7.51 -4.58 -3.75
N LEU A 239 -6.26 -4.67 -3.34
CA LEU A 239 -5.83 -5.27 -2.09
C LEU A 239 -5.28 -4.18 -1.19
N ASN A 240 -5.57 -4.25 0.11
CA ASN A 240 -5.01 -3.33 1.08
C ASN A 240 -4.75 -3.99 2.43
N ALA A 241 -3.61 -3.61 3.01
CA ALA A 241 -3.29 -3.91 4.39
C ALA A 241 -2.63 -2.69 5.02
N SER A 242 -2.83 -2.50 6.32
CA SER A 242 -2.18 -1.43 7.07
C SER A 242 -1.85 -1.85 8.48
N VAL A 243 -0.67 -1.45 8.95
CA VAL A 243 -0.21 -1.69 10.32
C VAL A 243 0.17 -0.37 10.95
N ARG A 244 -0.30 -0.15 12.17
CA ARG A 244 0.07 1.00 12.99
C ARG A 244 0.70 0.50 14.29
N THR A 245 1.88 1.01 14.60
CA THR A 245 2.54 0.80 15.88
C THR A 245 2.65 2.12 16.59
N GLU A 246 2.19 2.18 17.83
CA GLU A 246 2.39 3.37 18.66
C GLU A 246 3.87 3.51 19.02
N GLY A 247 4.36 4.76 19.02
CA GLY A 247 5.70 5.04 19.54
C GLY A 247 5.71 4.88 21.05
N GLN A 248 6.82 4.40 21.61
CA GLN A 248 7.01 4.26 23.05
C GLN A 248 8.35 4.87 23.48
N GLY A 249 8.29 5.88 24.35
CA GLY A 249 9.50 6.60 24.78
C GLY A 249 10.25 7.20 23.59
N ALA A 250 11.50 6.79 23.41
CA ALA A 250 12.33 7.22 22.27
C ALA A 250 12.08 6.44 20.97
N ALA A 251 11.30 5.35 21.01
CA ALA A 251 10.98 4.56 19.82
C ALA A 251 9.93 5.28 18.96
N LEU A 252 10.23 5.40 17.66
CA LEU A 252 9.32 5.93 16.66
C LEU A 252 8.04 5.10 16.58
N GLY A 253 6.89 5.77 16.55
CA GLY A 253 5.67 5.14 16.05
C GLY A 253 5.78 4.87 14.55
N SER A 254 4.94 3.97 14.04
CA SER A 254 4.84 3.68 12.61
C SER A 254 3.39 3.68 12.15
N ASN A 255 3.18 4.13 10.93
CA ASN A 255 1.94 3.94 10.18
C ASN A 255 2.31 3.49 8.78
N THR A 256 2.03 2.23 8.47
CA THR A 256 2.47 1.61 7.23
C THR A 256 1.28 1.04 6.49
N SER A 257 1.22 1.27 5.17
CA SER A 257 0.14 0.77 4.32
C SER A 257 0.67 0.20 3.02
N TYR A 258 0.04 -0.88 2.58
CA TYR A 258 0.27 -1.49 1.27
C TYR A 258 -1.03 -1.50 0.49
N VAL A 259 -0.94 -1.17 -0.79
CA VAL A 259 -1.99 -1.35 -1.77
C VAL A 259 -1.41 -2.10 -2.97
N ALA A 260 -2.12 -3.11 -3.45
CA ALA A 260 -1.89 -3.67 -4.78
C ALA A 260 -3.16 -3.58 -5.62
N VAL A 261 -2.98 -3.33 -6.91
CA VAL A 261 -4.01 -3.50 -7.93
C VAL A 261 -3.58 -4.65 -8.83
N VAL A 262 -4.47 -5.62 -9.01
CA VAL A 262 -4.23 -6.84 -9.81
C VAL A 262 -5.43 -7.12 -10.69
N GLU A 263 -5.21 -7.81 -11.80
CA GLU A 263 -6.27 -8.29 -12.69
C GLU A 263 -6.44 -9.80 -12.51
N VAL A 264 -7.69 -10.25 -12.44
CA VAL A 264 -8.07 -11.66 -12.47
C VAL A 264 -8.70 -11.94 -13.83
N LEU A 265 -8.16 -12.91 -14.56
CA LEU A 265 -8.66 -13.33 -15.86
C LEU A 265 -9.77 -14.40 -15.72
N PRO A 266 -10.61 -14.60 -16.75
CA PRO A 266 -11.65 -15.63 -16.77
C PRO A 266 -11.12 -17.06 -16.68
#